data_AF-A0A6M3XV43-F1
#
_entry.id   AF-A0A6M3XV43-F1
#
_cell.length_a   1.000
_cell.length_b   1.000
_cell.length_c   1.000
_cell.angle_alpha   90.00
_cell.angle_beta   90.00
_cell.angle_gamma   90.00
#
_symmetry.space_group_name_H-M   'P 1'
#
loop_
_entity.id
_entity.type
_entity.pdbx_description
1 polymer ?
#
loop_
_entity_poly.entity_id
_entity_poly.type
_entity_poly.pdbx_seq_one_letter_code
_entity_poly.pdbx_strand_id
1 'polypeptide(L)' 'MSGRSTRNKIRHQLSMLIADTDKLMIHLHKIDVLGEQQSPFINETLPILVDAVDALQKIIEYFKDNI' A
#
# COMPACT_ATOMS: atom_id res chain seq x y z
N MET A 1 18.62 2.57 28.35
CA MET A 1 17.64 2.73 27.26
C MET A 1 17.65 1.46 26.43
N SER A 2 16.59 0.65 26.51
CA SER A 2 16.52 -0.64 25.83
C SER A 2 16.50 -0.43 24.32
N GLY A 3 17.60 -0.78 23.65
CA GLY A 3 17.65 -0.81 22.21
C GLY A 3 16.63 -1.82 21.71
N ARG A 4 15.53 -1.35 21.11
CA ARG A 4 14.68 -2.23 20.29
C ARG A 4 15.61 -2.94 19.31
N SER A 5 15.62 -4.28 19.36
CA SER A 5 16.36 -5.11 18.41
C SER A 5 16.11 -4.60 16.99
N THR A 6 17.13 -4.61 16.13
CA THR A 6 17.03 -4.18 14.73
C THR A 6 15.79 -4.77 14.04
N ARG A 7 15.44 -6.01 14.38
CA ARG A 7 14.20 -6.69 13.94
C ARG A 7 12.92 -5.92 14.31
N ASN A 8 12.81 -5.43 15.55
CA ASN A 8 11.65 -4.66 15.99
C ASN A 8 11.58 -3.30 15.29
N LYS A 9 12.72 -2.69 14.96
CA LYS A 9 12.75 -1.45 14.16
C LYS A 9 12.25 -1.71 12.75
N ILE A 10 12.70 -2.80 12.11
CA ILE A 10 12.24 -3.19 10.77
C ILE A 10 10.73 -3.48 10.78
N ARG A 11 10.23 -4.30 11.71
CA ARG A 11 8.78 -4.59 11.83
C ARG A 11 7.93 -3.32 12.03
N HIS A 12 8.44 -2.35 12.78
CA HIS A 12 7.77 -1.06 12.95
C HIS A 12 7.71 -0.29 11.63
N GLN A 13 8.81 -0.19 10.89
CA GLN A 13 8.84 0.46 9.58
C GLN A 13 7.90 -0.22 8.58
N LEU A 14 7.88 -1.55 8.53
CA LEU A 14 6.95 -2.31 7.69
C LEU A 14 5.48 -2.02 8.05
N SER A 15 5.18 -1.89 9.35
CA SER A 15 3.82 -1.54 9.79
C SER A 15 3.41 -0.12 9.38
N MET A 16 4.36 0.83 9.37
CA MET A 16 4.07 2.17 8.83
C MET A 16 3.85 2.12 7.32
N LEU A 17 4.64 1.32 6.60
CA LEU A 17 4.50 1.18 5.15
C LEU A 17 3.15 0.58 4.76
N ILE A 18 2.65 -0.43 5.50
CA ILE A 18 1.28 -0.96 5.33
C ILE A 18 0.26 0.18 5.51
N ALA A 19 0.35 0.95 6.59
CA ALA A 19 -0.58 2.05 6.83
C ALA A 19 -0.52 3.15 5.73
N ASP A 20 0.64 3.38 5.13
CA ASP A 20 0.78 4.35 4.03
C ASP A 20 0.18 3.81 2.72
N THR A 21 0.34 2.51 2.45
CA THR A 21 -0.32 1.85 1.31
C THR A 21 -1.85 1.80 1.46
N ASP A 22 -2.38 1.67 2.69
CA ASP A 22 -3.82 1.78 2.94
C ASP A 22 -4.35 3.17 2.59
N LYS A 23 -3.62 4.23 2.96
CA LYS A 23 -3.97 5.60 2.57
C LYS A 23 -3.94 5.78 1.05
N LEU A 24 -2.93 5.21 0.39
CA LEU A 24 -2.83 5.26 -1.07
C LEU A 24 -4.04 4.60 -1.73
N MET A 25 -4.46 3.43 -1.25
CA MET A 25 -5.67 2.74 -1.73
C MET A 25 -6.92 3.61 -1.60
N ILE A 26 -7.09 4.32 -0.49
CA ILE A 26 -8.20 5.28 -0.30
C ILE A 26 -8.12 6.41 -1.35
N HIS A 27 -6.93 6.92 -1.64
CA HIS A 27 -6.77 7.95 -2.67
C HIS A 27 -7.05 7.43 -4.08
N LEU A 28 -6.61 6.23 -4.43
CA LEU A 28 -6.91 5.60 -5.71
C LEU A 28 -8.42 5.40 -5.89
N HIS A 29 -9.12 4.95 -4.84
CA HIS A 29 -10.58 4.81 -4.92
C HIS A 29 -11.31 6.15 -5.07
N LYS A 30 -10.81 7.23 -4.43
CA LYS A 30 -11.34 8.58 -4.67
C LYS A 30 -11.12 9.04 -6.11
N ILE A 31 -9.97 8.71 -6.70
CA ILE A 31 -9.70 9.01 -8.11
C ILE A 31 -10.66 8.25 -9.02
N ASP A 32 -10.99 6.99 -8.69
CA ASP A 32 -11.96 6.18 -9.44
C ASP A 32 -13.34 6.85 -9.45
N VAL A 33 -13.82 7.25 -8.26
CA VAL A 33 -15.11 7.93 -8.08
C VAL A 33 -15.13 9.28 -8.80
N LEU A 34 -14.05 10.06 -8.73
CA LEU A 34 -13.96 11.34 -9.46
C LEU A 34 -13.79 11.14 -10.98
N GLY A 35 -13.22 10.01 -11.37
CA GLY A 35 -12.88 9.67 -12.74
C GLY A 35 -14.10 9.32 -13.59
N GLU A 36 -15.18 8.81 -12.98
CA GLU A 36 -16.55 8.64 -13.51
C GLU A 36 -16.65 8.50 -15.05
N GLN A 37 -15.84 7.62 -15.63
CA GLN A 37 -15.73 7.38 -17.08
C GLN A 37 -15.33 8.58 -17.97
N GLN A 38 -14.97 9.72 -17.38
CA GLN A 38 -14.58 10.94 -18.09
C GLN A 38 -13.20 10.81 -18.75
N SER A 39 -12.38 9.85 -18.32
CA SER A 39 -11.05 9.59 -18.88
C SER A 39 -10.85 8.09 -19.14
N PRO A 40 -10.78 7.65 -20.41
CA PRO A 40 -10.42 6.28 -20.77
C PRO A 40 -9.08 5.85 -20.16
N PHE A 41 -8.11 6.76 -20.10
CA PHE A 41 -6.81 6.50 -19.51
C PHE A 41 -6.91 6.16 -18.01
N ILE A 42 -7.75 6.86 -17.25
CA ILE A 42 -7.96 6.56 -15.82
C ILE A 42 -8.61 5.18 -15.68
N ASN A 43 -9.65 4.90 -16.46
CA ASN A 43 -10.35 3.61 -16.39
C ASN A 43 -9.44 2.41 -16.72
N GLU A 44 -8.49 2.59 -17.64
CA GLU A 44 -7.56 1.53 -18.04
C GLU A 44 -6.40 1.37 -17.06
N THR A 45 -5.86 2.48 -16.52
CA THR A 45 -4.62 2.44 -15.71
C THR A 45 -4.86 2.35 -14.21
N LEU A 46 -5.98 2.87 -13.71
CA LEU A 46 -6.26 2.88 -12.28
C LEU A 46 -6.42 1.47 -11.68
N PRO A 47 -7.09 0.49 -12.33
CA PRO A 47 -7.13 -0.88 -11.84
C PRO A 47 -5.73 -1.51 -11.70
N ILE A 48 -4.83 -1.23 -12.65
CA ILE A 48 -3.44 -1.73 -12.63
C ILE A 48 -2.68 -1.17 -11.41
N LEU A 49 -2.88 0.12 -11.10
CA LEU A 49 -2.28 0.74 -9.92
C LEU A 49 -2.82 0.14 -8.63
N VAL A 50 -4.13 -0.10 -8.55
CA VAL A 50 -4.78 -0.74 -7.40
C VAL A 50 -4.20 -2.14 -7.18
N ASP A 51 -4.12 -2.96 -8.21
CA ASP A 51 -3.58 -4.32 -8.14
C ASP A 51 -2.11 -4.32 -7.72
N ALA A 52 -1.31 -3.37 -8.21
CA ALA A 52 0.09 -3.24 -7.84
C ALA A 52 0.27 -2.87 -6.35
N VAL A 53 -0.58 -2.01 -5.81
CA VAL A 53 -0.54 -1.61 -4.39
C VAL A 53 -0.98 -2.78 -3.50
N ASP A 54 -2.04 -3.50 -3.87
CA ASP A 54 -2.48 -4.71 -3.16
C ASP A 54 -1.40 -5.81 -3.15
N ALA A 55 -0.74 -6.04 -4.30
CA ALA A 55 0.38 -6.98 -4.37
C ALA A 55 1.55 -6.55 -3.47
N LEU A 56 1.87 -5.25 -3.44
CA LEU A 56 2.90 -4.69 -2.58
C LEU A 56 2.56 -4.90 -1.09
N GLN A 57 1.30 -4.65 -0.69
CA GLN A 57 0.83 -4.87 0.68
C GLN A 57 1.05 -6.32 1.12
N LYS A 58 0.62 -7.29 0.30
CA LYS A 58 0.80 -8.72 0.58
C LYS A 58 2.26 -9.10 0.77
N ILE A 59 3.17 -8.55 -0.06
CA ILE A 59 4.61 -8.80 0.05
C ILE A 59 5.16 -8.22 1.36
N ILE A 60 4.73 -7.01 1.74
CA ILE A 60 5.18 -6.35 2.98
C ILE A 60 4.71 -7.13 4.21
N GLU A 61 3.46 -7.57 4.22
CA GLU A 61 2.89 -8.40 5.29
C GLU A 61 3.63 -9.73 5.41
N TYR A 62 3.81 -10.44 4.29
CA TYR A 62 4.60 -11.67 4.27
C TYR A 62 6.02 -11.46 4.81
N PHE A 63 6.70 -10.40 4.36
CA PHE A 63 8.04 -10.08 4.85
C PHE A 63 8.05 -9.78 6.35
N LYS A 64 7.08 -9.01 6.85
CA LYS A 64 6.93 -8.67 8.27
C LYS A 64 6.74 -9.90 9.16
N ASP A 65 5.97 -10.88 8.69
CA ASP A 65 5.65 -12.10 9.45
C ASP A 65 6.82 -13.10 9.48
N ASN A 66 7.71 -13.04 8.49
CA ASN A 66 8.84 -13.97 8.35
C ASN A 66 10.19 -13.44 8.88
N ILE A 67 10.25 -12.21 9.38
CA ILE A 67 11.45 -11.64 10.05
C ILE A 67 11.33 -11.69 11.57
#